data_AF-A0A849QSX5-F1
#
_entry.id   AF-A0A849QSX5-F1
#
_cell.length_a   1.000
_cell.length_b   1.000
_cell.length_c   1.000
_cell.angle_alpha   90.00
_cell.angle_beta   90.00
_cell.angle_gamma   90.00
#
_symmetry.space_group_name_H-M   'P 1'
#
loop_
_entity.id
_entity.type
_entity.pdbx_description
1 polymer ?
#
loop_
_entity_poly.entity_id
_entity_poly.type
_entity_poly.pdbx_seq_one_letter_code
_entity_poly.pdbx_strand_id
1 'polypeptide(L)'
;MRILHTSDWHIGKKIYGEDRLDEHARFLDWLLETIINRDVDVLLVSGDVFDSSMPPARATDLYYRFLFDLYGKTHTFAVIIAGNHDSAVRLAAPGQFLKMARMHVVGGIRDSAKDCVVHLDANGQTAAFAAVPYLNESDILPHIPLEAEIERSLRYREAMKRIYDECLSAMDADIKVFMGHYFIQGGTSGDSERLVQIGGIAPVRTDDLPGDADYIALGHLHKHQQIKGDGCPVMYPGSPLPLSFKEAEYDKKVLLVDLGTDVACNIEEVTVPVFRELVRVEGTPDDLTQLANFGVFAHKHLR
;
A
#
# COMPACT_ATOMS: atom_id res chain seq x y z
N MET A 1 10.53 -15.01 9.85
CA MET A 1 10.62 -13.62 9.40
C MET A 1 9.31 -12.93 9.72
N ARG A 2 9.39 -11.81 10.44
CA ARG A 2 8.24 -11.00 10.83
C ARG A 2 8.14 -9.77 9.94
N ILE A 3 7.01 -9.65 9.27
CA ILE A 3 6.74 -8.63 8.26
C ILE A 3 5.61 -7.73 8.75
N LEU A 4 5.75 -6.42 8.61
CA LEU A 4 4.66 -5.47 8.81
C LEU A 4 4.21 -4.94 7.45
N HIS A 5 2.97 -5.22 7.07
CA HIS A 5 2.39 -4.82 5.80
C HIS A 5 1.37 -3.69 5.98
N THR A 6 1.60 -2.58 5.27
CA THR A 6 0.73 -1.41 5.17
C THR A 6 0.71 -0.90 3.72
N SER A 7 -0.24 -0.03 3.37
CA SER A 7 -0.37 0.56 2.05
C SER A 7 -1.17 1.87 2.13
N ASP A 8 -1.31 2.58 1.00
CA ASP A 8 -2.30 3.65 0.82
C ASP A 8 -2.19 4.74 1.90
N TRP A 9 -0.96 5.19 2.16
CA TRP A 9 -0.68 6.22 3.15
C TRP A 9 -1.24 7.57 2.74
N HIS A 10 -1.19 7.91 1.44
CA HIS A 10 -1.62 9.20 0.89
C HIS A 10 -1.06 10.41 1.65
N ILE A 11 0.23 10.41 1.99
CA ILE A 11 0.83 11.53 2.72
C ILE A 11 0.63 12.82 1.93
N GLY A 12 0.08 13.84 2.61
CA GLY A 12 -0.31 15.11 2.01
C GLY A 12 -1.76 15.21 1.56
N LYS A 13 -2.58 14.16 1.79
CA LYS A 13 -4.03 14.19 1.57
C LYS A 13 -4.66 15.39 2.26
N LYS A 14 -5.57 16.04 1.54
CA LYS A 14 -6.54 16.98 2.10
C LYS A 14 -7.95 16.44 2.04
N ILE A 15 -8.75 16.74 3.04
CA ILE A 15 -10.19 16.46 3.07
C ILE A 15 -10.93 17.79 3.24
N TYR A 16 -11.76 18.15 2.25
CA TYR A 16 -12.45 19.44 2.19
C TYR A 16 -11.55 20.67 2.40
N GLY A 17 -10.30 20.60 1.92
CA GLY A 17 -9.32 21.68 2.05
C GLY A 17 -8.47 21.63 3.33
N GLU A 18 -8.88 20.84 4.32
CA GLU A 18 -8.15 20.66 5.57
C GLU A 18 -6.99 19.68 5.41
N ASP A 19 -5.84 20.06 5.98
CA ASP A 19 -4.60 19.29 5.94
C ASP A 19 -4.62 18.17 7.00
N ARG A 20 -4.11 17.01 6.62
CA ARG A 20 -4.06 15.80 7.46
C ARG A 20 -2.63 15.44 7.90
N LEU A 21 -1.64 16.28 7.62
CA LEU A 21 -0.21 15.98 7.86
C LEU A 21 0.10 15.67 9.33
N ASP A 22 -0.57 16.33 10.27
CA ASP A 22 -0.38 16.04 11.70
C ASP A 22 -0.84 14.61 12.06
N GLU A 23 -1.90 14.11 11.43
CA GLU A 23 -2.36 12.74 11.61
C GLU A 23 -1.41 11.74 10.95
N HIS A 24 -0.87 12.07 9.77
CA HIS A 24 0.17 11.26 9.13
C HIS A 24 1.43 11.18 10.00
N ALA A 25 1.85 12.30 10.61
CA ALA A 25 3.00 12.32 11.49
C ALA A 25 2.80 11.40 12.70
N ARG A 26 1.63 11.49 13.34
CA ARG A 26 1.29 10.61 14.47
C ARG A 26 1.16 9.14 14.06
N PHE A 27 0.63 8.87 12.86
CA PHE A 27 0.60 7.52 12.31
C PHE A 27 2.01 6.96 12.09
N LEU A 28 2.91 7.72 11.46
CA LEU A 28 4.27 7.27 11.19
C LEU A 28 5.09 7.09 12.47
N ASP A 29 4.89 7.96 13.47
CA ASP A 29 5.48 7.80 14.79
C ASP A 29 4.96 6.51 15.46
N TRP A 30 3.64 6.26 15.42
CA TRP A 30 3.04 5.01 15.92
C TRP A 30 3.51 3.77 15.16
N LEU A 31 3.67 3.87 13.84
CA LEU A 31 4.13 2.78 12.97
C LEU A 31 5.56 2.40 13.35
N LEU A 32 6.44 3.38 13.55
CA LEU A 32 7.81 3.17 14.00
C LEU A 32 7.87 2.51 15.38
N GLU A 33 7.07 2.99 16.34
CA GLU A 33 6.96 2.35 17.66
C GLU A 33 6.42 0.91 17.55
N THR A 34 5.49 0.65 16.63
CA THR A 34 4.98 -0.70 16.39
C THR A 34 6.07 -1.60 15.82
N ILE A 35 6.87 -1.12 14.86
CA ILE A 35 8.02 -1.84 14.30
C ILE A 35 9.02 -2.22 15.40
N ILE A 36 9.34 -1.29 16.29
CA ILE A 36 10.26 -1.50 17.41
C ILE A 36 9.67 -2.52 18.40
N ASN A 37 8.45 -2.29 18.87
CA ASN A 37 7.84 -3.08 19.94
C ASN A 37 7.44 -4.50 19.50
N ARG A 38 7.32 -4.74 18.19
CA ARG A 38 6.95 -6.06 17.63
C ARG A 38 8.14 -6.78 17.00
N ASP A 39 9.35 -6.22 17.05
CA ASP A 39 10.56 -6.79 16.45
C ASP A 39 10.37 -7.12 14.96
N VAL A 40 9.94 -6.13 14.18
CA VAL A 40 9.67 -6.30 12.75
C VAL A 40 10.97 -6.38 11.95
N ASP A 41 11.14 -7.46 11.18
CA ASP A 41 12.29 -7.66 10.29
C ASP A 41 12.14 -6.85 8.99
N VAL A 42 10.94 -6.82 8.41
CA VAL A 42 10.66 -6.17 7.12
C VAL A 42 9.36 -5.36 7.15
N LEU A 43 9.43 -4.08 6.77
CA LEU A 43 8.27 -3.24 6.49
C LEU A 43 7.93 -3.29 5.00
N LEU A 44 6.70 -3.65 4.65
CA LEU A 44 6.16 -3.56 3.30
C LEU A 44 5.21 -2.38 3.19
N VAL A 45 5.43 -1.54 2.17
CA VAL A 45 4.54 -0.43 1.81
C VAL A 45 4.05 -0.64 0.38
N SER A 46 2.83 -1.16 0.25
CA SER A 46 2.26 -1.62 -1.02
C SER A 46 1.62 -0.49 -1.85
N GLY A 47 2.33 0.61 -2.03
CA GLY A 47 1.92 1.72 -2.91
C GLY A 47 1.11 2.82 -2.23
N ASP A 48 0.90 3.89 -3.01
CA ASP A 48 0.26 5.15 -2.64
C ASP A 48 0.85 5.77 -1.36
N VAL A 49 2.18 5.97 -1.41
CA VAL A 49 2.93 6.66 -0.34
C VAL A 49 2.46 8.10 -0.23
N PHE A 50 2.29 8.78 -1.37
CA PHE A 50 1.83 10.16 -1.44
C PHE A 50 0.44 10.26 -2.07
N ASP A 51 -0.35 11.27 -1.68
CA ASP A 51 -1.68 11.50 -2.26
C ASP A 51 -1.64 12.00 -3.73
N SER A 52 -0.49 12.48 -4.18
CA SER A 52 -0.32 13.07 -5.50
C SER A 52 1.10 12.86 -6.00
N SER A 53 1.25 12.83 -7.33
CA SER A 53 2.53 12.71 -8.02
C SER A 53 3.43 13.93 -7.80
N MET A 54 2.85 15.03 -7.31
CA MET A 54 3.52 16.24 -6.88
C MET A 54 3.13 16.57 -5.43
N PRO A 55 3.67 15.83 -4.44
CA PRO A 55 3.34 16.07 -3.04
C PRO A 55 3.91 17.43 -2.56
N PRO A 56 3.26 18.09 -1.57
CA PRO A 56 3.82 19.26 -0.92
C PRO A 56 5.16 18.95 -0.24
N ALA A 57 6.06 19.93 -0.13
CA ALA A 57 7.38 19.75 0.49
C ALA A 57 7.31 19.16 1.92
N ARG A 58 6.32 19.58 2.72
CA ARG A 58 6.11 19.05 4.08
C ARG A 58 5.73 17.56 4.10
N ALA A 59 5.01 17.07 3.09
CA ALA A 59 4.68 15.65 2.96
C ALA A 59 5.94 14.83 2.64
N THR A 60 6.75 15.33 1.71
CA THR A 60 8.03 14.70 1.35
C THR A 60 9.02 14.70 2.51
N ASP A 61 9.12 15.81 3.25
CA ASP A 61 9.93 15.91 4.47
C ASP A 61 9.51 14.87 5.51
N LEU A 62 8.20 14.75 5.77
CA LEU A 62 7.67 13.77 6.71
C LEU A 62 8.02 12.32 6.32
N TYR A 63 7.92 11.96 5.04
CA TYR A 63 8.32 10.65 4.54
C TYR A 63 9.81 10.36 4.78
N TYR A 64 10.70 11.29 4.40
CA TYR A 64 12.14 11.08 4.61
C TYR A 64 12.54 11.12 6.08
N ARG A 65 11.85 11.88 6.93
CA ARG A 65 12.04 11.85 8.38
C ARG A 65 11.72 10.46 8.94
N PHE A 66 10.60 9.88 8.54
CA PHE A 66 10.24 8.51 8.92
C PHE A 66 11.30 7.50 8.47
N LEU A 67 11.76 7.57 7.22
CA LEU A 67 12.84 6.69 6.74
C LEU A 67 14.13 6.88 7.54
N PHE A 68 14.53 8.13 7.81
CA PHE A 68 15.70 8.42 8.63
C PHE A 68 15.59 7.80 10.04
N ASP A 69 14.45 7.96 10.69
CA ASP A 69 14.18 7.40 12.01
C ASP A 69 14.13 5.86 11.98
N LEU A 70 13.52 5.26 10.95
CA LEU A 70 13.48 3.81 10.74
C LEU A 70 14.91 3.25 10.65
N TYR A 71 15.76 3.84 9.81
CA TYR A 71 17.17 3.43 9.70
C TYR A 71 17.96 3.60 11.01
N GLY A 72 17.75 4.73 11.70
CA GLY A 72 18.52 5.11 12.88
C GLY A 72 18.12 4.37 14.16
N LYS A 73 16.87 3.89 14.25
CA LYS A 73 16.32 3.27 15.47
C LYS A 73 16.08 1.78 15.34
N THR A 74 16.11 1.21 14.13
CA THR A 74 15.83 -0.22 13.92
C THR A 74 16.78 -0.85 12.91
N HIS A 75 16.83 -2.19 12.91
CA HIS A 75 17.51 -2.98 11.89
C HIS A 75 16.56 -3.45 10.78
N THR A 76 15.31 -3.01 10.81
CA THR A 76 14.25 -3.36 9.86
C THR A 76 14.63 -2.97 8.43
N PHE A 77 14.38 -3.87 7.49
CA PHE A 77 14.41 -3.57 6.07
C PHE A 77 13.07 -2.95 5.64
N ALA A 78 13.07 -2.12 4.59
CA ALA A 78 11.83 -1.66 3.98
C ALA A 78 11.78 -2.02 2.50
N VAL A 79 10.63 -2.50 2.03
CA VAL A 79 10.31 -2.68 0.61
C VAL A 79 9.09 -1.84 0.30
N ILE A 80 9.27 -0.86 -0.59
CA ILE A 80 8.29 0.18 -0.90
C ILE A 80 8.07 0.16 -2.39
N ILE A 81 6.81 0.04 -2.82
CA ILE A 81 6.44 0.15 -4.23
C ILE A 81 5.69 1.46 -4.48
N ALA A 82 5.74 1.97 -5.70
CA ALA A 82 4.89 3.10 -6.11
C ALA A 82 3.45 2.63 -6.38
N GLY A 83 2.47 3.41 -5.94
CA GLY A 83 1.06 3.23 -6.33
C GLY A 83 0.64 4.13 -7.50
N ASN A 84 -0.66 4.21 -7.76
CA ASN A 84 -1.21 5.00 -8.87
C ASN A 84 -1.32 6.50 -8.60
N HIS A 85 -1.16 6.93 -7.36
CA HIS A 85 -1.05 8.35 -6.99
C HIS A 85 0.39 8.86 -7.03
N ASP A 86 1.36 7.98 -6.82
CA ASP A 86 2.76 8.34 -6.74
C ASP A 86 3.36 8.76 -8.09
N SER A 87 4.40 9.58 -8.04
CA SER A 87 5.33 9.68 -9.17
C SER A 87 6.38 8.59 -9.02
N ALA A 88 6.22 7.49 -9.78
CA ALA A 88 7.15 6.37 -9.85
C ALA A 88 8.64 6.80 -9.90
N VAL A 89 8.96 7.70 -10.84
CA VAL A 89 10.32 8.21 -11.05
C VAL A 89 10.82 8.99 -9.83
N ARG A 90 9.99 9.87 -9.26
CA ARG A 90 10.39 10.71 -8.11
C ARG A 90 10.58 9.87 -6.85
N LEU A 91 9.68 8.92 -6.60
CA LEU A 91 9.74 8.04 -5.43
C LEU A 91 10.99 7.16 -5.47
N ALA A 92 11.34 6.62 -6.65
CA ALA A 92 12.49 5.73 -6.82
C ALA A 92 13.83 6.45 -7.07
N ALA A 93 13.83 7.74 -7.36
CA ALA A 93 15.04 8.54 -7.62
C ALA A 93 16.16 8.38 -6.55
N PRO A 94 15.88 8.42 -5.23
CA PRO A 94 16.91 8.23 -4.20
C PRO A 94 17.30 6.75 -3.98
N GLY A 95 16.77 5.81 -4.77
CA GLY A 95 16.80 4.37 -4.46
C GLY A 95 18.19 3.78 -4.22
N GLN A 96 19.23 4.28 -4.88
CA GLN A 96 20.61 3.82 -4.63
C GLN A 96 21.11 4.20 -3.22
N PHE A 97 20.77 5.40 -2.75
CA PHE A 97 21.11 5.84 -1.39
C PHE A 97 20.26 5.12 -0.34
N LEU A 98 18.97 4.95 -0.61
CA LEU A 98 18.06 4.23 0.30
C LEU A 98 18.47 2.76 0.48
N LYS A 99 19.00 2.12 -0.57
CA LYS A 99 19.50 0.74 -0.48
C LYS A 99 20.65 0.60 0.54
N MET A 100 21.51 1.62 0.66
CA MET A 100 22.55 1.66 1.71
C MET A 100 21.96 1.71 3.12
N ALA A 101 20.72 2.19 3.25
CA ALA A 101 19.96 2.31 4.49
C ALA A 101 18.95 1.16 4.69
N ARG A 102 19.14 0.01 4.03
CA ARG A 102 18.24 -1.18 4.10
C ARG A 102 16.83 -0.94 3.53
N MET A 103 16.68 0.05 2.65
CA MET A 103 15.39 0.43 2.07
C MET A 103 15.41 0.26 0.55
N HIS A 104 14.45 -0.50 0.05
CA HIS A 104 14.30 -0.83 -1.35
C HIS A 104 13.05 -0.17 -1.89
N VAL A 105 13.21 0.73 -2.86
CA VAL A 105 12.10 1.45 -3.48
C VAL A 105 12.01 1.07 -4.94
N VAL A 106 10.88 0.49 -5.34
CA VAL A 106 10.60 0.08 -6.72
C VAL A 106 9.50 0.97 -7.28
N GLY A 107 9.89 1.86 -8.21
CA GLY A 107 8.96 2.79 -8.84
C GLY A 107 8.35 2.27 -10.14
N GLY A 108 9.05 1.38 -10.85
CA GLY A 108 8.60 0.83 -12.13
C GLY A 108 9.52 -0.28 -12.62
N ILE A 109 9.08 -1.00 -13.64
CA ILE A 109 9.91 -1.95 -14.37
C ILE A 109 10.95 -1.16 -15.18
N ARG A 110 12.22 -1.57 -15.11
CA ARG A 110 13.31 -0.96 -15.86
C ARG A 110 13.54 -1.73 -17.16
N ASP A 111 14.44 -2.70 -17.12
CA ASP A 111 14.80 -3.51 -18.29
C ASP A 111 14.06 -4.85 -18.29
N SER A 112 13.84 -5.42 -17.10
CA SER A 112 13.15 -6.70 -16.90
C SER A 112 12.28 -6.67 -15.64
N ALA A 113 11.21 -7.47 -15.61
CA ALA A 113 10.42 -7.65 -14.39
C ALA A 113 11.26 -8.20 -13.22
N LYS A 114 12.34 -8.93 -13.52
CA LYS A 114 13.30 -9.43 -12.51
C LYS A 114 13.94 -8.30 -11.70
N ASP A 115 14.04 -7.10 -12.25
CA ASP A 115 14.57 -5.93 -11.55
C ASP A 115 13.68 -5.49 -10.38
N CYS A 116 12.42 -5.96 -10.34
CA CYS A 116 11.50 -5.72 -9.23
C CYS A 116 11.72 -6.71 -8.07
N VAL A 117 12.57 -7.73 -8.23
CA VAL A 117 12.80 -8.73 -7.18
C VAL A 117 13.87 -8.25 -6.20
N VAL A 118 13.48 -8.10 -4.94
CA VAL A 118 14.37 -7.74 -3.84
C VAL A 118 14.70 -8.98 -3.02
N HIS A 119 15.97 -9.31 -2.90
CA HIS A 119 16.44 -10.40 -2.02
C HIS A 119 16.97 -9.81 -0.72
N LEU A 120 16.48 -10.33 0.40
CA LEU A 120 16.91 -9.96 1.74
C LEU A 120 17.32 -11.21 2.52
N ASP A 121 18.29 -11.04 3.41
CA ASP A 121 18.59 -12.00 4.47
C ASP A 121 18.35 -11.27 5.79
N ALA A 122 17.37 -11.77 6.55
CA ALA A 122 17.14 -11.33 7.92
C ALA A 122 17.25 -12.54 8.84
N ASN A 123 18.22 -12.48 9.75
CA ASN A 123 18.46 -13.50 10.76
C ASN A 123 18.71 -14.93 10.18
N GLY A 124 19.33 -15.02 9.01
CA GLY A 124 19.66 -16.30 8.36
C GLY A 124 18.49 -16.95 7.62
N GLN A 125 17.35 -16.25 7.49
CA GLN A 125 16.26 -16.64 6.62
C GLN A 125 16.31 -15.81 5.34
N THR A 126 16.41 -16.49 4.20
CA THR A 126 16.40 -15.81 2.90
C THR A 126 14.97 -15.50 2.49
N ALA A 127 14.71 -14.28 2.03
CA ALA A 127 13.42 -13.89 1.48
C ALA A 127 13.57 -13.14 0.17
N ALA A 128 12.69 -13.45 -0.78
CA ALA A 128 12.55 -12.72 -2.02
C ALA A 128 11.19 -12.02 -2.05
N PHE A 129 11.21 -10.74 -2.45
CA PHE A 129 10.04 -9.90 -2.59
C PHE A 129 9.90 -9.50 -4.05
N ALA A 130 8.87 -9.98 -4.74
CA ALA A 130 8.49 -9.47 -6.04
C ALA A 130 7.75 -8.14 -5.84
N ALA A 131 8.51 -7.05 -5.78
CA ALA A 131 8.02 -5.72 -5.43
C ALA A 131 7.48 -4.99 -6.66
N VAL A 132 6.38 -5.50 -7.24
CA VAL A 132 5.80 -4.98 -8.48
C VAL A 132 4.96 -3.73 -8.15
N PRO A 133 5.34 -2.54 -8.64
CA PRO A 133 4.57 -1.31 -8.41
C PRO A 133 3.29 -1.30 -9.23
N TYR A 134 2.49 -0.25 -9.06
CA TYR A 134 1.38 0.01 -9.97
C TYR A 134 1.90 0.18 -11.41
N LEU A 135 1.30 -0.57 -12.33
CA LEU A 135 1.64 -0.56 -13.76
C LEU A 135 0.45 -0.02 -14.55
N ASN A 136 0.63 1.13 -15.21
CA ASN A 136 -0.37 1.61 -16.14
C ASN A 136 -0.44 0.68 -17.34
N GLU A 137 -1.63 0.50 -17.89
CA GLU A 137 -1.81 -0.26 -19.12
C GLU A 137 -0.98 0.30 -20.28
N SER A 138 -0.85 1.62 -20.37
CA SER A 138 -0.03 2.28 -21.39
C SER A 138 1.44 1.92 -21.32
N ASP A 139 1.93 1.53 -20.14
CA ASP A 139 3.34 1.24 -19.90
C ASP A 139 3.68 -0.21 -20.29
N ILE A 140 2.70 -1.11 -20.23
CA ILE A 140 2.92 -2.56 -20.44
C ILE A 140 2.18 -3.14 -21.65
N LEU A 141 1.25 -2.39 -22.25
CA LEU A 141 0.52 -2.81 -23.45
C LEU A 141 0.85 -1.93 -24.66
N PRO A 142 1.07 -2.53 -25.84
CA PRO A 142 1.05 -1.78 -27.08
C PRO A 142 -0.35 -1.22 -27.35
N HIS A 143 -0.39 -0.01 -27.92
CA HIS A 143 -1.63 0.61 -28.37
C HIS A 143 -2.16 -0.08 -29.63
N ILE A 144 -3.41 -0.54 -29.58
CA ILE A 144 -4.13 -1.13 -30.70
C ILE A 144 -5.35 -0.26 -31.02
N PRO A 145 -5.45 0.36 -32.21
CA PRO A 145 -6.60 1.15 -32.59
C PRO A 145 -7.89 0.31 -32.62
N LEU A 146 -8.99 0.88 -32.11
CA LEU A 146 -10.34 0.27 -32.13
C LEU A 146 -10.43 -1.10 -31.44
N GLU A 147 -9.50 -1.42 -30.55
CA GLU A 147 -9.55 -2.64 -29.76
C GLU A 147 -10.76 -2.65 -28.82
N ALA A 148 -11.41 -3.81 -28.70
CA ALA A 148 -12.50 -3.99 -27.76
C ALA A 148 -11.99 -4.00 -26.30
N GLU A 149 -12.75 -3.39 -25.39
CA GLU A 149 -12.39 -3.31 -23.96
C GLU A 149 -12.11 -4.69 -23.34
N ILE A 150 -12.89 -5.71 -23.72
CA ILE A 150 -12.71 -7.09 -23.24
C ILE A 150 -11.38 -7.68 -23.73
N GLU A 151 -10.98 -7.42 -24.97
CA GLU A 151 -9.72 -7.92 -25.53
C GLU A 151 -8.52 -7.23 -24.86
N ARG A 152 -8.59 -5.90 -24.74
CA ARG A 152 -7.60 -5.10 -24.00
C ARG A 152 -7.45 -5.61 -22.56
N SER A 153 -8.57 -5.90 -21.91
CA SER A 153 -8.60 -6.43 -20.55
C SER A 153 -7.90 -7.77 -20.41
N LEU A 154 -8.11 -8.68 -21.37
CA LEU A 154 -7.45 -9.99 -21.38
C LEU A 154 -5.94 -9.83 -21.60
N ARG A 155 -5.51 -8.96 -22.53
CA ARG A 155 -4.08 -8.69 -22.74
C ARG A 155 -3.42 -8.08 -21.52
N TYR A 156 -4.09 -7.17 -20.81
CA TYR A 156 -3.57 -6.62 -19.56
C TYR A 156 -3.30 -7.72 -18.54
N ARG A 157 -4.29 -8.58 -18.30
CA ARG A 157 -4.16 -9.72 -17.37
C ARG A 157 -3.03 -10.68 -17.79
N GLU A 158 -2.93 -10.99 -19.09
CA GLU A 158 -1.82 -11.80 -19.61
C GLU A 158 -0.45 -11.13 -19.41
N ALA A 159 -0.35 -9.82 -19.62
CA ALA A 159 0.89 -9.07 -19.38
C ALA A 159 1.28 -9.08 -17.90
N MET A 160 0.33 -8.82 -17.00
CA MET A 160 0.53 -8.90 -15.55
C MET A 160 1.00 -10.29 -15.13
N LYS A 161 0.36 -11.36 -15.63
CA LYS A 161 0.76 -12.74 -15.36
C LYS A 161 2.20 -13.02 -15.81
N ARG A 162 2.59 -12.58 -17.02
CA ARG A 162 3.97 -12.75 -17.51
C ARG A 162 4.98 -12.03 -16.63
N ILE A 163 4.66 -10.82 -16.17
CA ILE A 163 5.51 -10.05 -15.25
C ILE A 163 5.69 -10.81 -13.94
N TYR A 164 4.62 -11.38 -13.37
CA TYR A 164 4.70 -12.19 -12.16
C TYR A 164 5.47 -13.49 -12.34
N ASP A 165 5.25 -14.20 -13.45
CA ASP A 165 5.98 -15.42 -13.78
C ASP A 165 7.49 -15.12 -13.94
N GLU A 166 7.83 -14.00 -14.56
CA GLU A 166 9.22 -13.57 -14.70
C GLU A 166 9.84 -13.19 -13.35
N CYS A 167 9.12 -12.47 -12.48
CA CYS A 167 9.56 -12.21 -11.11
C CYS A 167 9.79 -13.51 -10.35
N LEU A 168 8.82 -14.43 -10.39
CA LEU A 168 8.89 -15.72 -9.69
C LEU A 168 10.13 -16.51 -10.10
N SER A 169 10.49 -16.49 -11.39
CA SER A 169 11.70 -17.15 -11.91
C SER A 169 13.01 -16.62 -11.34
N ALA A 170 12.98 -15.45 -10.70
CA ALA A 170 14.13 -14.81 -10.05
C ALA A 170 14.04 -14.82 -8.52
N MET A 171 13.03 -15.44 -7.92
CA MET A 171 12.86 -15.52 -6.46
C MET A 171 13.50 -16.78 -5.88
N ASP A 172 14.83 -16.79 -5.80
CA ASP A 172 15.58 -17.89 -5.17
C ASP A 172 15.77 -17.62 -3.68
N ALA A 173 14.77 -18.00 -2.89
CA ALA A 173 14.72 -17.79 -1.44
C ALA A 173 13.75 -18.77 -0.76
N ASP A 174 13.94 -18.93 0.55
CA ASP A 174 13.10 -19.76 1.42
C ASP A 174 11.68 -19.20 1.58
N ILE A 175 11.55 -17.87 1.59
CA ILE A 175 10.29 -17.14 1.74
C ILE A 175 10.07 -16.28 0.49
N LYS A 176 8.87 -16.36 -0.09
CA LYS A 176 8.49 -15.64 -1.31
C LYS A 176 7.25 -14.79 -1.07
N VAL A 177 7.42 -13.48 -1.15
CA VAL A 177 6.33 -12.50 -1.00
C VAL A 177 6.12 -11.75 -2.31
N PHE A 178 4.87 -11.67 -2.76
CA PHE A 178 4.51 -10.80 -3.88
C PHE A 178 3.90 -9.52 -3.35
N MET A 179 4.32 -8.39 -3.91
CA MET A 179 3.69 -7.10 -3.67
C MET A 179 3.05 -6.58 -4.94
N GLY A 180 1.97 -5.85 -4.78
CA GLY A 180 1.21 -5.29 -5.88
C GLY A 180 0.38 -4.10 -5.46
N HIS A 181 0.01 -3.27 -6.44
CA HIS A 181 -0.90 -2.16 -6.23
C HIS A 181 -1.90 -2.08 -7.38
N TYR A 182 -3.05 -2.72 -7.21
CA TYR A 182 -4.10 -2.80 -8.23
C TYR A 182 -5.39 -3.37 -7.62
N PHE A 183 -6.48 -3.26 -8.37
CA PHE A 183 -7.78 -3.85 -8.02
C PHE A 183 -7.87 -5.32 -8.44
N ILE A 184 -8.27 -6.19 -7.50
CA ILE A 184 -8.63 -7.59 -7.77
C ILE A 184 -10.16 -7.78 -7.80
N GLN A 185 -10.65 -8.57 -8.75
CA GLN A 185 -12.06 -8.96 -8.83
C GLN A 185 -12.52 -9.63 -7.52
N GLY A 186 -13.61 -9.11 -6.94
CA GLY A 186 -14.13 -9.55 -5.65
C GLY A 186 -13.66 -8.68 -4.46
N GLY A 187 -12.71 -7.77 -4.69
CA GLY A 187 -12.37 -6.71 -3.75
C GLY A 187 -13.49 -5.68 -3.60
N THR A 188 -13.65 -5.17 -2.38
CA THR A 188 -14.60 -4.13 -2.03
C THR A 188 -13.89 -2.78 -1.98
N SER A 189 -14.32 -1.87 -2.87
CA SER A 189 -13.79 -0.50 -2.92
C SER A 189 -14.35 0.43 -1.85
N GLY A 190 -13.50 1.32 -1.36
CA GLY A 190 -13.82 2.52 -0.60
C GLY A 190 -14.32 3.68 -1.48
N ASP A 191 -14.46 4.86 -0.87
CA ASP A 191 -15.06 6.04 -1.52
C ASP A 191 -14.03 6.99 -2.14
N SER A 192 -12.81 7.00 -1.62
CA SER A 192 -11.74 7.88 -2.12
C SER A 192 -10.75 7.21 -3.06
N GLU A 193 -10.92 5.91 -3.30
CA GLU A 193 -10.15 5.20 -4.32
C GLU A 193 -10.43 5.85 -5.68
N ARG A 194 -9.38 6.07 -6.47
CA ARG A 194 -9.61 6.48 -7.86
C ARG A 194 -10.33 5.34 -8.55
N LEU A 195 -11.59 5.55 -8.92
CA LEU A 195 -12.37 4.60 -9.71
C LEU A 195 -11.60 4.33 -11.00
N VAL A 196 -10.88 3.21 -11.00
CA VAL A 196 -10.19 2.62 -12.15
C VAL A 196 -11.18 2.36 -13.31
N GLN A 197 -12.49 2.32 -13.00
CA GLN A 197 -13.59 2.25 -13.96
C GLN A 197 -13.73 3.48 -14.86
N ILE A 198 -13.22 4.66 -14.49
CA ILE A 198 -13.19 5.83 -15.40
C ILE A 198 -11.83 5.85 -16.09
N GLY A 199 -11.55 4.84 -16.92
CA GLY A 199 -10.27 4.72 -17.62
C GLY A 199 -9.93 3.35 -18.20
N GLY A 200 -10.62 2.29 -17.76
CA GLY A 200 -10.60 1.00 -18.45
C GLY A 200 -9.42 0.09 -18.09
N ILE A 201 -8.98 0.05 -16.82
CA ILE A 201 -8.08 -1.04 -16.38
C ILE A 201 -8.92 -2.22 -15.92
N ALA A 202 -8.65 -3.37 -16.53
CA ALA A 202 -9.33 -4.60 -16.22
C ALA A 202 -9.02 -5.09 -14.81
N PRO A 203 -10.01 -5.58 -14.05
CA PRO A 203 -9.75 -6.20 -12.77
C PRO A 203 -8.86 -7.42 -12.97
N VAL A 204 -7.75 -7.48 -12.23
CA VAL A 204 -6.95 -8.71 -12.10
C VAL A 204 -7.80 -9.74 -11.37
N ARG A 205 -7.66 -11.01 -11.72
CA ARG A 205 -8.35 -12.11 -11.03
C ARG A 205 -7.38 -12.90 -10.19
N THR A 206 -7.92 -13.65 -9.24
CA THR A 206 -7.11 -14.49 -8.35
C THR A 206 -6.35 -15.59 -9.08
N ASP A 207 -6.85 -16.06 -10.24
CA ASP A 207 -6.16 -17.02 -11.12
C ASP A 207 -5.03 -16.41 -11.96
N ASP A 208 -4.88 -15.09 -11.94
CA ASP A 208 -3.74 -14.38 -12.55
C ASP A 208 -2.56 -14.22 -11.57
N LEU A 209 -2.79 -14.48 -10.28
CA LEU A 209 -1.79 -14.35 -9.24
C LEU A 209 -0.78 -15.52 -9.27
N PRO A 210 0.46 -15.31 -8.85
CA PRO A 210 1.48 -16.35 -8.80
C PRO A 210 1.12 -17.41 -7.74
N GLY A 211 1.23 -18.69 -8.14
CA GLY A 211 0.83 -19.82 -7.29
C GLY A 211 1.88 -20.31 -6.27
N ASP A 212 3.12 -19.82 -6.34
CA ASP A 212 4.25 -20.25 -5.50
C ASP A 212 4.71 -19.13 -4.54
N ALA A 213 3.74 -18.39 -4.00
CA ALA A 213 3.95 -17.32 -3.03
C ALA A 213 3.50 -17.78 -1.64
N ASP A 214 4.20 -17.34 -0.59
CA ASP A 214 3.78 -17.55 0.80
C ASP A 214 2.80 -16.48 1.29
N TYR A 215 2.88 -15.29 0.67
CA TYR A 215 2.05 -14.14 1.00
C TYR A 215 1.94 -13.17 -0.19
N ILE A 216 0.75 -12.63 -0.41
CA ILE A 216 0.50 -11.58 -1.41
C ILE A 216 0.02 -10.30 -0.72
N ALA A 217 0.89 -9.29 -0.75
CA ALA A 217 0.75 -7.98 -0.14
C ALA A 217 0.25 -6.95 -1.14
N LEU A 218 -1.03 -6.59 -1.09
CA LEU A 218 -1.64 -5.64 -2.02
C LEU A 218 -1.96 -4.30 -1.35
N GLY A 219 -1.85 -3.22 -2.11
CA GLY A 219 -2.50 -1.93 -1.82
C GLY A 219 -3.42 -1.52 -2.97
N HIS A 220 -4.01 -0.33 -2.89
CA HIS A 220 -5.03 0.29 -3.77
C HIS A 220 -6.42 0.31 -3.16
N LEU A 221 -6.81 -0.76 -2.46
CA LEU A 221 -8.10 -0.82 -1.77
C LEU A 221 -7.94 -0.31 -0.34
N HIS A 222 -8.69 0.72 0.03
CA HIS A 222 -8.53 1.44 1.31
C HIS A 222 -9.20 0.73 2.49
N LYS A 223 -10.05 -0.26 2.21
CA LYS A 223 -10.69 -1.09 3.23
C LYS A 223 -9.89 -2.39 3.40
N HIS A 224 -9.50 -2.66 4.65
CA HIS A 224 -8.91 -3.94 5.05
C HIS A 224 -9.79 -5.11 4.61
N GLN A 225 -9.20 -6.07 3.91
CA GLN A 225 -9.88 -7.28 3.47
C GLN A 225 -8.89 -8.36 3.01
N GLN A 226 -9.31 -9.61 3.19
CA GLN A 226 -8.68 -10.77 2.57
C GLN A 226 -9.45 -11.14 1.29
N ILE A 227 -8.72 -11.31 0.19
CA ILE A 227 -9.28 -11.89 -1.03
C ILE A 227 -9.13 -13.41 -0.97
N LYS A 228 -10.19 -14.13 -1.35
CA LYS A 228 -10.16 -15.59 -1.44
C LYS A 228 -9.25 -16.00 -2.61
N GLY A 229 -8.01 -16.36 -2.31
CA GLY A 229 -7.05 -16.94 -3.25
C GLY A 229 -6.91 -18.45 -3.10
N ASP A 230 -6.31 -19.08 -4.09
CA ASP A 230 -5.87 -20.47 -4.02
C ASP A 230 -4.38 -20.49 -3.61
N GLY A 231 -4.05 -21.18 -2.51
CA GLY A 231 -2.66 -21.46 -2.13
C GLY A 231 -2.07 -20.60 -1.01
N CYS A 232 -2.29 -19.29 -0.99
CA CYS A 232 -1.77 -18.40 0.07
C CYS A 232 -2.70 -17.20 0.39
N PRO A 233 -2.46 -16.50 1.52
CA PRO A 233 -3.22 -15.30 1.87
C PRO A 233 -2.95 -14.13 0.91
N VAL A 234 -4.03 -13.53 0.40
CA VAL A 234 -4.02 -12.33 -0.43
C VAL A 234 -4.68 -11.21 0.35
N MET A 235 -3.90 -10.20 0.74
CA MET A 235 -4.34 -9.22 1.73
C MET A 235 -4.23 -7.79 1.21
N TYR A 236 -5.27 -7.01 1.47
CA TYR A 236 -5.20 -5.55 1.48
C TYR A 236 -5.27 -5.09 2.94
N PRO A 237 -4.28 -4.36 3.47
CA PRO A 237 -4.34 -3.83 4.83
C PRO A 237 -5.29 -2.63 4.90
N GLY A 238 -5.58 -2.00 3.76
CA GLY A 238 -6.30 -0.74 3.69
C GLY A 238 -5.41 0.46 4.00
N SER A 239 -5.99 1.64 3.85
CA SER A 239 -5.33 2.87 4.27
C SER A 239 -5.23 2.92 5.81
N PRO A 240 -4.15 3.48 6.38
CA PRO A 240 -3.98 3.58 7.82
C PRO A 240 -4.78 4.74 8.43
N LEU A 241 -5.22 5.69 7.61
CA LEU A 241 -6.07 6.81 7.99
C LEU A 241 -7.37 6.76 7.17
N PRO A 242 -8.50 7.26 7.68
CA PRO A 242 -9.68 7.44 6.85
C PRO A 242 -9.42 8.52 5.80
N LEU A 243 -9.52 8.14 4.52
CA LEU A 243 -9.26 9.02 3.37
C LEU A 243 -10.55 9.70 2.87
N SER A 244 -11.71 9.24 3.37
CA SER A 244 -13.02 9.87 3.22
C SER A 244 -13.85 9.72 4.50
N PHE A 245 -14.97 10.44 4.61
CA PHE A 245 -15.89 10.33 5.75
C PHE A 245 -16.57 8.96 5.86
N LYS A 246 -16.83 8.28 4.74
CA LYS A 246 -17.37 6.91 4.78
C LYS A 246 -16.33 5.93 5.33
N GLU A 247 -15.05 6.22 5.11
CA GLU A 247 -13.97 5.38 5.60
C GLU A 247 -13.70 5.51 7.09
N ALA A 248 -14.34 6.48 7.76
CA ALA A 248 -14.28 6.61 9.22
C ALA A 248 -15.12 5.55 9.95
N GLU A 249 -15.96 4.80 9.22
CA GLU A 249 -16.87 3.81 9.79
C GLU A 249 -16.22 2.44 10.02
N TYR A 250 -15.00 2.21 9.53
CA TYR A 250 -14.29 0.94 9.71
C TYR A 250 -12.91 1.13 10.32
N ASP A 251 -12.49 0.13 11.10
CA ASP A 251 -11.18 0.09 11.72
C ASP A 251 -10.07 0.14 10.67
N LYS A 252 -9.03 0.89 10.98
CA LYS A 252 -7.82 1.00 10.18
C LYS A 252 -6.80 0.00 10.70
N LYS A 253 -6.14 -0.76 9.80
CA LYS A 253 -5.27 -1.88 10.17
C LYS A 253 -3.91 -1.77 9.49
N VAL A 254 -2.91 -2.36 10.12
CA VAL A 254 -1.69 -2.86 9.48
C VAL A 254 -1.57 -4.34 9.83
N LEU A 255 -0.90 -5.13 8.99
CA LEU A 255 -0.88 -6.58 9.12
C LEU A 255 0.50 -7.03 9.57
N LEU A 256 0.57 -7.68 10.72
CA LEU A 256 1.80 -8.33 11.18
C LEU A 256 1.77 -9.78 10.71
N VAL A 257 2.70 -10.15 9.84
CA VAL A 257 2.75 -11.43 9.14
C VAL A 257 4.00 -12.17 9.56
N ASP A 258 3.85 -13.35 10.15
CA ASP A 258 4.97 -14.24 10.45
C ASP A 258 5.06 -15.33 9.36
N LEU A 259 6.20 -15.37 8.66
CA LEU A 259 6.51 -16.36 7.61
C LEU A 259 7.77 -17.18 7.97
N GLY A 260 7.82 -18.43 7.56
CA GLY A 260 8.99 -19.30 7.69
C GLY A 260 8.80 -20.65 7.02
N THR A 261 9.90 -21.34 6.71
CA THR A 261 9.91 -22.64 6.01
C THR A 261 9.08 -23.73 6.70
N ASP A 262 9.03 -23.70 8.03
CA ASP A 262 8.32 -24.68 8.87
C ASP A 262 7.17 -24.05 9.68
N VAL A 263 6.78 -22.81 9.35
CA VAL A 263 5.77 -22.05 10.08
C VAL A 263 4.62 -21.73 9.13
N ALA A 264 3.43 -22.20 9.46
CA ALA A 264 2.23 -21.78 8.73
C ALA A 264 2.09 -20.26 8.81
N CYS A 265 1.83 -19.61 7.67
CA CYS A 265 1.63 -18.17 7.60
C CYS A 265 0.61 -17.71 8.65
N ASN A 266 1.06 -16.88 9.58
CA ASN A 266 0.23 -16.31 10.63
C ASN A 266 0.08 -14.80 10.40
N ILE A 267 -1.16 -14.32 10.45
CA ILE A 267 -1.49 -12.91 10.20
C ILE A 267 -2.23 -12.37 11.42
N GLU A 268 -1.61 -11.39 12.09
CA GLU A 268 -2.23 -10.59 13.14
C GLU A 268 -2.66 -9.23 12.56
N GLU A 269 -3.92 -8.87 12.75
CA GLU A 269 -4.44 -7.55 12.40
C GLU A 269 -4.17 -6.56 13.54
N VAL A 270 -3.25 -5.62 13.32
CA VAL A 270 -2.91 -4.58 14.30
C VAL A 270 -3.73 -3.33 14.01
N THR A 271 -4.56 -2.91 14.98
CA THR A 271 -5.42 -1.75 14.81
C THR A 271 -4.64 -0.45 14.95
N VAL A 272 -4.76 0.41 13.95
CA VAL A 272 -4.18 1.76 13.95
C VAL A 272 -5.07 2.67 14.80
N PRO A 273 -4.50 3.42 15.76
CA PRO A 273 -5.26 4.37 16.56
C PRO A 273 -5.89 5.48 15.69
N VAL A 274 -7.08 5.92 16.08
CA VAL A 274 -7.70 7.12 15.47
C VAL A 274 -7.00 8.36 16.02
N PHE A 275 -6.18 9.02 15.20
CA PHE A 275 -5.47 10.22 15.62
C PHE A 275 -6.36 11.47 15.63
N ARG A 276 -7.35 11.53 14.75
CA ARG A 276 -8.40 12.56 14.73
C ARG A 276 -9.64 11.98 14.07
N GLU A 277 -10.78 12.18 14.72
CA GLU A 277 -12.05 11.65 14.26
C GLU A 277 -12.59 12.46 13.08
N LEU A 278 -13.10 11.76 12.05
CA LEU A 278 -13.98 12.36 11.05
C LEU A 278 -15.42 12.08 11.49
N VAL A 279 -16.22 13.13 11.67
CA VAL A 279 -17.60 12.99 12.12
C VAL A 279 -18.52 13.61 11.09
N ARG A 280 -19.47 12.80 10.61
CA ARG A 280 -20.59 13.27 9.80
C ARG A 280 -21.74 13.64 10.73
N VAL A 281 -22.25 14.85 10.60
CA VAL A 281 -23.39 15.33 11.38
C VAL A 281 -24.56 15.57 10.44
N GLU A 282 -25.70 14.96 10.75
CA GLU A 282 -26.93 15.12 9.97
C GLU A 282 -28.04 15.66 10.88
N GLY A 283 -28.77 16.65 10.38
CA GLY A 283 -29.84 17.30 11.14
C GLY A 283 -30.44 18.48 10.38
N THR A 284 -31.46 19.09 10.96
CA THR A 284 -32.00 20.37 10.48
C THR A 284 -31.01 21.50 10.76
N PRO A 285 -31.13 22.68 10.11
CA PRO A 285 -30.27 23.82 10.40
C PRO A 285 -30.21 24.21 11.89
N ASP A 286 -31.33 24.06 12.61
CA ASP A 286 -31.41 24.36 14.05
C ASP A 286 -30.62 23.32 14.87
N ASP A 287 -30.70 22.03 14.52
CA ASP A 287 -29.93 20.97 15.16
C ASP A 287 -28.42 21.19 14.99
N LEU A 288 -28.00 21.55 13.77
CA LEU A 288 -26.59 21.82 13.45
C LEU A 288 -26.07 23.04 14.19
N THR A 289 -26.89 24.09 14.32
CA THR A 289 -26.52 25.32 15.04
C THR A 289 -26.36 25.06 16.54
N GLN A 290 -27.24 24.26 17.14
CA GLN A 290 -27.08 23.86 18.54
C GLN A 290 -25.79 23.06 18.75
N LEU A 291 -25.54 22.06 17.89
CA LEU A 291 -24.36 21.20 17.97
C LEU A 291 -23.04 21.98 17.84
N ALA A 292 -22.98 23.00 16.98
CA ALA A 292 -21.80 23.87 16.84
C ALA A 292 -21.50 24.68 18.12
N ASN A 293 -22.53 25.14 18.83
CA ASN A 293 -22.39 26.00 20.01
C ASN A 293 -21.85 25.26 21.26
N PHE A 294 -21.93 23.93 21.30
CA PHE A 294 -21.46 23.13 22.44
C PHE A 294 -19.96 22.77 22.36
N GLY A 295 -19.23 23.17 21.31
CA GLY A 295 -17.79 22.93 21.19
C GLY A 295 -17.39 21.44 21.10
N VAL A 296 -18.36 20.54 20.87
CA VAL A 296 -18.20 19.07 20.91
C VAL A 296 -17.21 18.54 19.85
N PHE A 297 -16.80 19.38 18.90
CA PHE A 297 -16.07 18.97 17.71
C PHE A 297 -14.75 19.71 17.49
N ALA A 298 -14.24 20.47 18.46
CA ALA A 298 -13.05 21.31 18.30
C ALA A 298 -11.77 20.58 17.83
N HIS A 299 -11.72 19.25 17.98
CA HIS A 299 -10.62 18.40 17.57
C HIS A 299 -11.00 17.36 16.51
N LYS A 300 -12.14 17.54 15.81
CA LYS A 300 -12.66 16.61 14.80
C LYS A 300 -12.75 17.30 13.44
N HIS A 301 -12.65 16.52 12.36
CA HIS A 301 -13.08 17.02 11.05
C HIS A 301 -14.58 16.79 10.89
N LEU A 302 -15.30 17.83 10.51
CA LEU A 302 -16.75 17.81 10.36
C LEU A 302 -17.18 17.84 8.91
N ARG A 303 -18.24 17.09 8.62
CA ARG A 303 -19.03 17.18 7.39
C ARG A 303 -20.51 17.23 7.74
#